data_AF-A7GQ19-F1
#
_entry.id   AF-A7GQ19-F1
#
_cell.length_a   1.000
_cell.length_b   1.000
_cell.length_c   1.000
_cell.angle_alpha   90.00
_cell.angle_beta   90.00
_cell.angle_gamma   90.00
#
_symmetry.space_group_name_H-M   'P 1'
#
loop_
_entity.id
_entity.type
_entity.pdbx_description
1 polymer ?
#
loop_
_entity_poly.entity_id
_entity_poly.type
_entity_poly.pdbx_seq_one_letter_code
_entity_poly.pdbx_strand_id
1 'polypeptide(L)'
;MCPYDYTNSIYLAGLLVNYLTINLIQLVNINMIHSDILSNCFIFFSYAMWWNLIPVLNSDGYKILITIFNIEELENKRKNHILVKLIQVIGVILAIRSVMLWFV
;
A
#
# COMPACT_ATOMS: atom_id res chain seq x y z
N MET A 1 23.56 13.75 -0.01
CA MET A 1 22.54 12.76 0.40
C MET A 1 21.27 13.51 0.78
N CYS A 2 20.17 13.25 0.10
CA CYS A 2 18.91 13.98 0.31
C CYS A 2 18.06 13.30 1.41
N PRO A 3 17.36 14.07 2.26
CA PRO A 3 16.59 13.55 3.39
C PRO A 3 15.38 12.66 3.01
N TYR A 4 14.99 12.63 1.74
CA TYR A 4 13.83 11.88 1.23
C TYR A 4 14.09 10.39 0.98
N ASP A 5 15.35 9.97 0.84
CA ASP A 5 15.69 8.55 0.69
C ASP A 5 15.41 7.75 1.98
N TYR A 6 15.56 8.38 3.14
CA TYR A 6 15.32 7.74 4.44
C TYR A 6 13.84 7.52 4.72
N THR A 7 12.97 8.46 4.35
CA THR A 7 11.52 8.31 4.56
C THR A 7 10.94 7.20 3.69
N ASN A 8 11.43 7.03 2.45
CA ASN A 8 11.08 5.88 1.60
C ASN A 8 11.44 4.54 2.21
N SER A 9 12.67 4.44 2.70
CA SER A 9 13.16 3.21 3.32
C SER A 9 12.26 2.79 4.48
N ILE A 10 11.76 3.73 5.29
CA ILE A 10 10.92 3.43 6.45
C ILE A 10 9.52 2.94 6.04
N TYR A 11 8.84 3.63 5.11
CA TYR A 11 7.49 3.21 4.68
C TYR A 11 7.51 1.89 3.92
N LEU A 12 8.48 1.70 3.02
CA LEU A 12 8.66 0.45 2.29
C LEU A 12 9.05 -0.69 3.25
N ALA A 13 9.95 -0.43 4.21
CA ALA A 13 10.33 -1.41 5.23
C ALA A 13 9.14 -1.79 6.11
N GLY A 14 8.30 -0.84 6.52
CA GLY A 14 7.09 -1.13 7.29
C GLY A 14 6.13 -2.06 6.53
N LEU A 15 5.92 -1.79 5.24
CA LEU A 15 5.07 -2.61 4.38
C LEU A 15 5.67 -4.01 4.16
N LEU A 16 6.98 -4.10 3.94
CA LEU A 16 7.72 -5.36 3.83
C LEU A 16 7.67 -6.19 5.11
N VAL A 17 7.91 -5.57 6.27
CA VAL A 17 7.85 -6.24 7.56
C VAL A 17 6.46 -6.80 7.79
N ASN A 18 5.40 -5.99 7.59
CA ASN A 18 4.02 -6.48 7.72
C ASN A 18 3.74 -7.67 6.78
N TYR A 19 4.12 -7.56 5.51
CA TYR A 19 3.94 -8.65 4.55
C TYR A 19 4.66 -9.94 4.99
N LEU A 20 5.93 -9.84 5.40
CA LEU A 20 6.71 -10.99 5.86
C LEU A 20 6.13 -11.60 7.13
N THR A 21 5.76 -10.77 8.11
CA THR A 21 5.23 -11.24 9.40
C THR A 21 3.94 -12.01 9.21
N ILE A 22 2.99 -11.50 8.42
CA ILE A 22 1.70 -12.18 8.21
C ILE A 22 1.87 -13.48 7.41
N ASN A 23 2.77 -13.51 6.41
CA ASN A 23 3.07 -14.74 5.68
C ASN A 23 3.75 -15.79 6.56
N LEU A 24 4.67 -15.40 7.45
CA LEU A 24 5.28 -16.32 8.40
C LEU A 24 4.25 -16.89 9.39
N ILE A 25 3.34 -16.05 9.90
CA ILE A 25 2.25 -16.51 10.78
C ILE A 25 1.36 -17.51 10.04
N GLN A 26 1.02 -17.26 8.78
CA GLN A 26 0.19 -18.18 8.00
C GLN A 26 0.94 -19.48 7.66
N LEU A 27 2.25 -19.41 7.41
CA LEU A 27 3.08 -20.61 7.22
C LEU A 27 3.08 -21.49 8.48
N VAL A 28 3.22 -20.88 9.66
CA VAL A 28 3.11 -21.60 10.94
C VAL A 28 1.69 -22.15 11.12
N ASN A 29 0.66 -21.39 10.75
CA ASN A 29 -0.72 -21.83 10.86
C ASN A 29 -0.97 -23.09 10.01
N ILE A 30 -0.56 -23.09 8.74
CA ILE A 30 -0.76 -24.23 7.83
C ILE A 30 0.02 -25.47 8.28
N ASN A 31 1.23 -25.31 8.80
CA ASN A 31 2.09 -26.45 9.14
C ASN A 31 1.88 -27.00 10.57
N MET A 32 1.41 -26.18 11.52
CA MET A 32 1.36 -26.56 12.94
C MET A 32 -0.04 -26.41 13.54
N ILE A 33 -0.67 -25.25 13.41
CA ILE A 33 -1.88 -24.90 14.20
C ILE A 33 -3.17 -25.40 13.54
N HIS A 34 -3.24 -25.33 12.21
CA HIS A 34 -4.40 -25.71 11.39
C HIS A 34 -5.70 -25.00 11.82
N SER A 35 -5.61 -23.72 12.20
CA SER A 35 -6.77 -22.93 12.62
C SER A 35 -7.40 -22.17 11.46
N ASP A 36 -8.69 -22.43 11.23
CA ASP A 36 -9.51 -21.72 10.23
C ASP A 36 -9.67 -20.24 10.57
N ILE A 37 -9.71 -19.89 11.87
CA ILE A 37 -9.83 -18.50 12.32
C ILE A 37 -8.58 -17.71 11.91
N LEU A 38 -7.38 -18.29 12.08
CA LEU A 38 -6.14 -17.62 11.66
C LEU A 38 -6.08 -17.45 10.14
N SER A 39 -6.52 -18.46 9.38
CA SER A 39 -6.58 -18.37 7.91
C SER A 39 -7.53 -17.27 7.44
N ASN A 40 -8.69 -17.13 8.07
CA ASN A 40 -9.62 -16.05 7.76
C ASN A 40 -9.04 -14.68 8.12
N CYS A 41 -8.41 -14.54 9.30
CA CYS A 41 -7.70 -13.31 9.68
C CYS A 41 -6.59 -12.95 8.68
N PHE A 42 -5.83 -13.94 8.19
CA PHE A 42 -4.83 -13.75 7.15
C PHE A 42 -5.41 -13.18 5.85
N ILE A 43 -6.57 -13.69 5.42
CA ILE A 43 -7.25 -13.20 4.21
C ILE A 43 -7.65 -11.73 4.37
N PHE A 44 -8.27 -11.37 5.50
CA PHE A 44 -8.66 -9.99 5.78
C PHE A 44 -7.45 -9.05 5.88
N PHE A 45 -6.38 -9.49 6.55
CA PHE A 45 -5.16 -8.69 6.65
C PHE A 45 -4.50 -8.50 5.29
N SER A 46 -4.45 -9.55 4.46
CA SER A 46 -3.89 -9.47 3.11
C SER A 46 -4.68 -8.47 2.26
N TYR A 47 -6.01 -8.48 2.36
CA TYR A 47 -6.86 -7.47 1.73
C TYR A 47 -6.52 -6.05 2.21
N ALA A 48 -6.38 -5.83 3.52
CA ALA A 48 -6.01 -4.53 4.07
C ALA A 48 -4.63 -4.06 3.59
N MET A 49 -3.67 -4.96 3.41
CA MET A 49 -2.34 -4.65 2.84
C MET A 49 -2.43 -4.21 1.38
N TRP A 50 -3.20 -4.91 0.56
CA TRP A 50 -3.47 -4.50 -0.83
C TRP A 50 -4.09 -3.12 -0.88
N TRP A 51 -5.02 -2.82 0.02
CA TRP A 51 -5.62 -1.50 0.16
C TRP A 51 -4.62 -0.42 0.59
N ASN A 52 -3.66 -0.74 1.45
CA ASN A 52 -2.62 0.20 1.87
C ASN A 52 -1.59 0.49 0.75
N LEU A 53 -1.48 -0.40 -0.24
CA LEU A 53 -0.69 -0.19 -1.46
C LEU A 53 -1.39 0.71 -2.49
N ILE A 54 -2.73 0.76 -2.50
CA ILE A 54 -3.46 1.63 -3.42
C ILE A 54 -3.13 3.09 -3.06
N PRO A 55 -2.74 3.94 -4.02
CA PRO A 55 -2.35 5.33 -3.78
C PRO A 55 -3.55 6.25 -3.53
N VAL A 56 -4.34 5.93 -2.51
CA VAL A 56 -5.39 6.78 -1.93
C VAL A 56 -4.74 7.77 -0.94
N LEU A 57 -5.33 8.96 -0.76
CA LEU A 57 -4.82 9.97 0.17
C LEU A 57 -4.49 9.36 1.55
N ASN A 58 -3.26 9.59 2.03
CA ASN A 58 -2.72 9.13 3.32
C ASN A 58 -2.37 7.62 3.43
N SER A 59 -2.47 6.83 2.36
CA SER A 59 -1.93 5.46 2.36
C SER A 59 -0.40 5.45 2.27
N ASP A 60 0.23 4.38 2.74
CA ASP A 60 1.68 4.21 2.60
C ASP A 60 2.08 4.06 1.12
N GLY A 61 1.21 3.45 0.31
CA GLY A 61 1.35 3.37 -1.15
C GLY A 61 1.39 4.73 -1.84
N TYR A 62 0.61 5.72 -1.38
CA TYR A 62 0.67 7.08 -1.91
C TYR A 62 2.00 7.78 -1.62
N LYS A 63 2.52 7.63 -0.40
CA LYS A 63 3.81 8.22 0.01
C LYS A 63 4.97 7.59 -0.76
N ILE A 64 4.98 6.27 -0.91
CA ILE A 64 5.96 5.54 -1.71
C ILE A 64 5.90 6.01 -3.17
N LEU A 65 4.70 6.18 -3.72
CA LEU A 65 4.53 6.58 -5.12
C LEU A 65 5.03 8.01 -5.39
N ILE A 66 4.72 8.99 -4.52
CA ILE A 66 5.24 10.36 -4.67
C ILE A 66 6.76 10.39 -4.74
N THR A 67 7.42 9.61 -3.89
CA THR A 67 8.86 9.66 -3.79
C THR A 67 9.55 8.80 -4.86
N ILE A 68 8.97 7.68 -5.32
CA ILE A 68 9.48 6.93 -6.49
C ILE A 68 9.44 7.80 -7.74
N PHE A 69 8.36 8.58 -7.91
CA PHE A 69 8.27 9.54 -9.02
C PHE A 69 9.18 10.77 -8.83
N ASN A 70 9.99 10.79 -7.76
CA ASN A 70 10.99 11.80 -7.46
C ASN A 70 10.44 13.20 -7.73
N ILE A 71 9.27 13.53 -7.14
CA ILE A 71 8.62 14.84 -7.29
C ILE A 71 9.34 15.88 -6.41
N GLU A 72 10.65 15.83 -6.44
CA GLU A 72 11.52 16.93 -6.11
C GLU A 72 12.23 17.35 -7.39
N GLU A 73 11.60 18.24 -8.14
CA GLU A 73 12.39 19.31 -8.69
C GLU A 73 11.61 20.60 -8.59
N LEU A 74 12.16 21.48 -7.74
CA LEU A 74 11.70 22.80 -7.37
C LEU A 74 11.44 23.76 -8.55
N GLU A 75 11.60 23.33 -9.80
CA GLU A 75 11.41 24.13 -11.01
C GLU A 75 10.13 23.79 -11.82
N ASN A 76 9.47 22.63 -11.62
CA ASN A 76 8.38 22.18 -12.50
C ASN A 76 7.03 21.95 -11.80
N LYS A 77 6.75 22.76 -10.77
CA LYS A 77 5.57 22.67 -9.87
C LYS A 77 4.19 22.51 -10.55
N ARG A 78 4.05 22.88 -11.83
CA ARG A 78 2.74 22.89 -12.52
C ARG A 78 2.43 21.63 -13.34
N LYS A 79 3.42 20.87 -13.79
CA LYS A 79 3.20 19.70 -14.69
C LYS A 79 3.05 18.38 -13.92
N ASN A 80 3.84 18.16 -12.87
CA ASN A 80 3.81 16.92 -12.09
C ASN A 80 2.55 16.78 -11.21
N HIS A 81 1.94 17.88 -10.78
CA HIS A 81 0.70 17.85 -9.99
C HIS A 81 -0.45 17.16 -10.74
N ILE A 82 -0.50 17.24 -12.07
CA ILE A 82 -1.57 16.60 -12.86
C ILE A 82 -1.42 15.08 -12.81
N LEU A 83 -0.20 14.56 -13.00
CA LEU A 83 0.07 13.12 -13.04
C LEU A 83 -0.22 12.47 -11.68
N VAL A 84 0.22 13.09 -10.58
CA VAL A 84 -0.09 12.62 -9.22
C VAL A 84 -1.59 12.60 -8.97
N LYS A 85 -2.29 13.68 -9.36
CA LYS A 85 -3.74 13.79 -9.19
C LYS A 85 -4.47 12.76 -10.04
N LEU A 86 -3.96 12.42 -11.22
CA LEU A 86 -4.50 11.38 -12.09
C LEU A 86 -4.35 9.99 -11.45
N ILE A 87 -3.18 9.67 -10.91
CA ILE A 87 -2.93 8.41 -10.19
C ILE A 87 -3.82 8.31 -8.94
N GLN A 88 -3.98 9.39 -8.18
CA GLN A 88 -4.90 9.45 -7.04
C GLN A 88 -6.35 9.21 -7.48
N VAL A 89 -6.80 9.87 -8.54
CA VAL A 89 -8.16 9.71 -9.06
C VAL A 89 -8.39 8.26 -9.52
N ILE A 90 -7.42 7.65 -10.20
CA ILE A 90 -7.48 6.23 -10.56
C ILE A 90 -7.53 5.35 -9.31
N GLY A 91 -6.71 5.63 -8.29
CA GLY A 91 -6.71 4.91 -7.02
C GLY A 91 -8.06 4.99 -6.30
N VAL A 92 -8.68 6.18 -6.27
CA VAL A 92 -10.01 6.39 -5.69
C VAL A 92 -11.10 5.70 -6.51
N ILE A 93 -11.02 5.70 -7.85
CA ILE A 93 -11.97 4.98 -8.70
C ILE A 93 -11.87 3.46 -8.47
N LEU A 94 -10.65 2.91 -8.39
CA LEU A 94 -10.42 1.50 -8.08
C LEU A 94 -10.95 1.16 -6.69
N ALA A 95 -10.72 2.03 -5.72
CA ALA A 95 -11.27 1.89 -4.37
C ALA A 95 -12.80 1.82 -4.39
N ILE A 96 -13.46 2.82 -4.96
CA ILE A 96 -14.93 2.87 -5.06
C ILE A 96 -15.47 1.62 -5.77
N ARG A 97 -14.86 1.23 -6.90
CA ARG A 97 -15.26 0.04 -7.66
C ARG A 97 -15.13 -1.23 -6.84
N SER A 98 -14.03 -1.40 -6.10
CA SER A 98 -13.80 -2.58 -5.27
C SER A 98 -14.79 -2.66 -4.10
N VAL A 99 -15.19 -1.53 -3.51
CA VAL A 99 -16.24 -1.48 -2.49
C VAL A 99 -17.60 -1.82 -3.09
N MET A 100 -17.94 -1.25 -4.25
CA MET A 100 -19.20 -1.58 -4.94
C MET A 100 -19.32 -3.07 -5.29
N LEU A 101 -18.23 -3.68 -5.80
CA LEU A 101 -18.17 -5.12 -6.08
C LEU A 101 -18.32 -5.99 -4.83
N TRP A 102 -18.12 -5.43 -3.64
CA TRP A 102 -18.27 -6.15 -2.39
C TRP A 102 -19.70 -6.15 -1.87
N PHE A 103 -20.50 -5.16 -2.30
CA PHE A 103 -21.90 -5.01 -1.91
C PHE A 103 -22.90 -5.59 -2.94
N VAL A 104 -22.45 -5.94 -4.14
CA VAL A 104 -23.23 -6.59 -5.20
C VAL A 104 -22.93 -8.09 -5.21
#